data_AF-A0A965LIK7-F1
#
_entry.id   AF-A0A965LIK7-F1
#
_cell.length_a   1.000
_cell.length_b   1.000
_cell.length_c   1.000
_cell.angle_alpha   90.00
_cell.angle_beta   90.00
_cell.angle_gamma   90.00
#
_symmetry.space_group_name_H-M   'P 1'
#
loop_
_entity.id
_entity.type
_entity.pdbx_description
1 polymer ?
#
loop_
_entity_poly.entity_id
_entity_poly.type
_entity_poly.pdbx_seq_one_letter_code
_entity_poly.pdbx_strand_id
1 'polypeptide(L)'
;MDAGLEEIGVKEGQVYDALLEASADVSDFIGQAEAGPAVVSGVLPKIRLPGNGHRIGQTAEDLGKALREQDLFERDGIVLMVNRRGRLSVMVSEKFHSWIEDYVAPYKLGEHGEEAASMSDKCASGVLASEQFIRELRPIRRVATVRLPVIRKDGTLELLPEGYDAETQVLTRSEMELQDDMTLEQAKAVFDEWMIDFPWPTNEAEAARSRAVALAAMFAPYLDLMLAPREPRPAFIFSANSEGAGKTLLCRLAVCPVFGPMKITAPPEGSESEELTKALNAAAINGEPYLVFDNWRGEIKSSSLEAFITANVWAGRVLGASRNFEVEKSCLIYVTANTARVNADMRRRCLQLSLHVREAKIEERRYSRAI
;
A
#
# COMPACT_ATOMS: atom_id res chain seq x y z
N MET A 1 -4.89 14.31 55.26
CA MET A 1 -4.22 13.15 54.65
C MET A 1 -5.00 12.88 53.37
N ASP A 2 -4.88 13.66 52.30
CA ASP A 2 -3.71 14.16 51.56
C ASP A 2 -2.74 13.06 51.13
N ALA A 3 -2.87 12.69 49.85
CA ALA A 3 -1.89 12.15 48.87
C ALA A 3 -2.71 11.40 47.80
N GLY A 4 -2.66 11.64 46.50
CA GLY A 4 -1.87 12.49 45.62
C GLY A 4 -2.14 11.95 44.21
N LEU A 5 -2.69 12.78 43.31
CA LEU A 5 -2.88 12.44 41.90
C LEU A 5 -1.51 12.56 41.20
N GLU A 6 -0.88 11.45 40.84
CA GLU A 6 0.28 11.46 39.94
C GLU A 6 -0.20 11.51 38.48
N GLU A 7 0.00 12.67 37.84
CA GLU A 7 -0.03 12.82 36.39
C GLU A 7 1.11 12.00 35.77
N ILE A 8 0.75 10.89 35.10
CA ILE A 8 1.70 10.17 34.24
C ILE A 8 1.80 10.92 32.92
N GLY A 9 2.73 11.88 32.86
CA GLY A 9 3.14 12.51 31.61
C GLY A 9 3.82 11.50 30.69
N VAL A 10 3.12 11.09 29.64
CA VAL A 10 3.70 10.26 28.57
C VAL A 10 4.31 11.19 27.52
N LYS A 11 5.62 11.05 27.26
CA LYS A 11 6.34 11.80 26.23
C LYS A 11 5.93 11.31 24.84
N GLU A 12 5.42 12.22 24.00
CA GLU A 12 4.92 11.99 22.63
C GLU A 12 5.95 11.40 21.63
N GLY A 13 7.23 11.30 22.00
CA GLY A 13 8.31 10.77 21.14
C GLY A 13 8.30 9.25 20.91
N GLN A 14 7.66 8.45 21.78
CA GLN A 14 7.70 6.98 21.64
C GLN A 14 6.77 6.44 20.51
N VAL A 15 5.84 7.27 20.02
CA VAL A 15 4.93 6.92 18.90
C VAL A 15 5.67 6.93 17.56
N TYR A 16 6.73 7.75 17.44
CA TYR A 16 7.51 7.91 16.23
C TYR A 16 8.52 6.79 16.01
N ASP A 17 9.15 6.30 17.09
CA ASP A 17 10.14 5.21 17.02
C ASP A 17 9.54 3.90 16.48
N ALA A 18 8.29 3.56 16.85
CA ALA A 18 7.63 2.34 16.36
C ALA A 18 7.24 2.40 14.86
N LEU A 19 6.97 3.60 14.33
CA LEU A 19 6.72 3.82 12.90
C LEU A 19 8.04 3.88 12.10
N LEU A 20 9.11 4.38 12.71
CA LEU A 20 10.48 4.34 12.19
C LEU A 20 11.01 2.91 12.09
N GLU A 21 10.81 2.07 13.11
CA GLU A 21 11.21 0.65 13.08
C GLU A 21 10.49 -0.14 11.97
N ALA A 22 9.22 0.15 11.70
CA ALA A 22 8.48 -0.45 10.58
C ALA A 22 8.89 0.10 9.18
N SER A 23 9.57 1.26 9.15
CA SER A 23 10.09 1.92 7.95
C SER A 23 11.58 1.63 7.69
N ALA A 24 12.27 1.01 8.63
CA ALA A 24 13.73 0.82 8.62
C ALA A 24 14.18 -0.37 7.75
N ASP A 25 13.73 -0.42 6.49
CA ASP A 25 14.36 -1.23 5.44
C ASP A 25 14.90 -0.29 4.35
N VAL A 26 16.01 0.37 4.70
CA VAL A 26 16.78 1.25 3.82
C VAL A 26 18.20 0.70 3.71
N SER A 27 18.48 -0.03 2.63
CA SER A 27 19.78 0.03 1.96
C SER A 27 19.62 -0.17 0.43
N ASP A 28 20.09 0.85 -0.27
CA ASP A 28 20.61 1.00 -1.64
C ASP A 28 20.06 0.17 -2.82
N PHE A 29 19.53 0.91 -3.80
CA PHE A 29 19.98 0.78 -5.19
C PHE A 29 19.96 2.16 -5.84
N ILE A 30 21.13 2.62 -6.30
CA ILE A 30 21.32 3.90 -6.99
C ILE A 30 20.78 3.73 -8.42
N GLY A 31 19.58 4.24 -8.67
CA GLY A 31 19.02 4.44 -10.00
C GLY A 31 18.66 5.92 -10.14
N GLN A 32 19.01 6.51 -11.28
CA GLN A 32 18.85 7.94 -11.55
C GLN A 32 17.40 8.37 -11.35
N ALA A 33 17.16 9.24 -10.37
CA ALA A 33 15.89 9.90 -10.18
C ALA A 33 15.70 10.90 -11.32
N GLU A 34 14.72 10.66 -12.20
CA GLU A 34 14.21 11.74 -13.04
C GLU A 34 13.53 12.78 -12.15
N ALA A 35 13.99 14.02 -12.28
CA ALA A 35 13.47 15.16 -11.57
C ALA A 35 11.98 15.34 -11.88
N GLY A 36 11.17 15.53 -10.83
CA GLY A 36 9.78 15.97 -10.97
C GLY A 36 9.68 17.27 -11.78
N PRO A 37 8.49 17.61 -12.30
CA PRO A 37 8.35 18.70 -13.25
C PRO A 37 8.71 20.05 -12.63
N ALA A 38 9.58 20.75 -13.36
CA ALA A 38 9.82 22.20 -13.40
C ALA A 38 10.02 22.93 -12.05
N VAL A 39 11.29 23.26 -11.76
CA VAL A 39 11.64 24.44 -10.96
C VAL A 39 11.04 25.66 -11.66
N VAL A 40 9.87 26.10 -11.19
CA VAL A 40 9.31 27.40 -11.54
C VAL A 40 10.29 28.43 -11.00
N SER A 41 10.83 29.29 -11.86
CA SER A 41 11.68 30.44 -11.50
C SER A 41 10.87 31.54 -10.78
N GLY A 42 10.00 31.16 -9.85
CA GLY A 42 9.09 32.01 -9.10
C GLY A 42 9.59 32.22 -7.68
N VAL A 43 9.29 33.38 -7.12
CA VAL A 43 9.48 33.64 -5.69
C VAL A 43 8.58 32.66 -4.92
N LEU A 44 9.17 31.87 -4.01
CA LEU A 44 8.41 30.94 -3.17
C LEU A 44 7.34 31.71 -2.37
N PRO A 45 6.10 31.15 -2.24
CA PRO A 45 5.07 31.76 -1.42
C PRO A 45 5.56 31.91 0.02
N LYS A 46 5.40 33.11 0.58
CA LYS A 46 5.77 33.38 1.97
C LYS A 46 4.72 32.81 2.92
N ILE A 47 5.17 32.08 3.94
CA ILE A 47 4.30 31.48 4.95
C ILE A 47 4.68 31.99 6.33
N ARG A 48 3.72 32.61 7.02
CA ARG A 48 3.95 33.11 8.38
C ARG A 48 3.85 31.96 9.38
N LEU A 49 4.90 31.76 10.17
CA LEU A 49 4.92 30.81 11.27
C LEU A 49 4.20 31.36 12.52
N PRO A 50 3.71 30.50 13.43
CA PRO A 50 2.97 30.93 14.60
C PRO A 50 3.79 31.84 15.54
N GLY A 51 3.12 32.82 16.14
CA GLY A 51 3.73 33.82 17.03
C GLY A 51 3.18 35.23 16.80
N ASN A 52 3.33 36.10 17.79
CA ASN A 52 2.89 37.51 17.73
C ASN A 52 1.44 37.66 17.25
N GLY A 53 0.53 36.89 17.87
CA GLY A 53 -0.90 36.86 17.57
C GLY A 53 -1.31 35.97 16.39
N HIS A 54 -0.37 35.47 15.58
CA HIS A 54 -0.65 34.53 14.50
C HIS A 54 -0.71 33.10 15.04
N ARG A 55 -1.85 32.45 14.82
CA ARG A 55 -2.18 31.14 15.39
C ARG A 55 -1.76 30.02 14.45
N ILE A 56 -1.49 28.84 15.02
CA ILE A 56 -1.11 27.65 14.24
C ILE A 56 -2.13 27.26 13.17
N GLY A 57 -3.42 27.44 13.44
CA GLY A 57 -4.47 27.19 12.46
C GLY A 57 -4.41 28.10 11.22
N GLN A 58 -3.89 29.32 11.36
CA GLN A 58 -3.71 30.24 10.24
C GLN A 58 -2.51 29.81 9.39
N THR A 59 -1.38 29.49 10.03
CA THR A 59 -0.22 28.88 9.35
C THR A 59 -0.61 27.59 8.62
N ALA A 60 -1.43 26.75 9.24
CA ALA A 60 -1.93 25.50 8.66
C ALA A 60 -2.77 25.73 7.41
N GLU A 61 -3.72 26.68 7.45
CA GLU A 61 -4.54 27.04 6.29
C GLU A 61 -3.70 27.61 5.13
N ASP A 62 -2.77 28.51 5.44
CA ASP A 62 -1.89 29.12 4.43
C ASP A 62 -0.96 28.08 3.78
N LEU A 63 -0.40 27.15 4.59
CA LEU A 63 0.39 26.03 4.08
C LEU A 63 -0.43 25.10 3.21
N GLY A 64 -1.65 24.75 3.64
CA GLY A 64 -2.53 23.88 2.87
C GLY A 64 -2.76 24.43 1.47
N LYS A 65 -3.11 25.73 1.37
CA LYS A 65 -3.29 26.41 0.08
C LYS A 65 -2.04 26.43 -0.78
N ALA A 66 -0.87 26.63 -0.18
CA ALA A 66 0.40 26.67 -0.91
C ALA A 66 0.84 25.27 -1.40
N LEU A 67 0.48 24.22 -0.67
CA LEU A 67 0.97 22.85 -0.90
C LEU A 67 -0.02 21.92 -1.59
N ARG A 68 -1.29 22.30 -1.77
CA ARG A 68 -2.36 21.43 -2.30
C ARG A 68 -2.07 20.78 -3.66
N GLU A 69 -1.25 21.41 -4.50
CA GLU A 69 -0.89 20.89 -5.82
C GLU A 69 0.32 19.93 -5.77
N GLN A 70 1.06 19.91 -4.66
CA GLN A 70 2.21 19.03 -4.46
C GLN A 70 1.77 17.60 -4.15
N ASP A 71 2.72 16.66 -4.12
CA ASP A 71 2.49 15.25 -3.77
C ASP A 71 2.28 15.02 -2.26
N LEU A 72 1.39 15.83 -1.70
CA LEU A 72 0.91 15.76 -0.34
C LEU A 72 -0.60 15.57 -0.37
N PHE A 73 -1.05 14.54 0.31
CA PHE A 73 -2.42 14.04 0.25
C PHE A 73 -2.94 13.75 1.64
N GLU A 74 -4.25 13.59 1.77
CA GLU A 74 -4.88 13.09 2.99
C GLU A 74 -5.54 11.73 2.75
N ARG A 75 -5.54 10.88 3.78
CA ARG A 75 -6.41 9.71 3.84
C ARG A 75 -6.87 9.52 5.27
N ASP A 76 -8.18 9.60 5.48
CA ASP A 76 -8.81 9.38 6.78
C ASP A 76 -8.18 10.24 7.89
N GLY A 77 -7.82 11.50 7.56
CA GLY A 77 -7.18 12.44 8.48
C GLY A 77 -5.67 12.25 8.68
N ILE A 78 -5.04 11.34 7.95
CA ILE A 78 -3.58 11.13 7.95
C ILE A 78 -2.98 11.82 6.74
N VAL A 79 -1.98 12.68 6.96
CA VAL A 79 -1.22 13.31 5.87
C VAL A 79 -0.20 12.31 5.31
N LEU A 80 -0.30 12.07 4.00
CA LEU A 80 0.53 11.15 3.25
C LEU A 80 1.33 11.91 2.18
N MET A 81 2.52 11.40 1.87
CA MET A 81 3.29 11.84 0.71
C MET A 81 3.67 10.66 -0.17
N VAL A 82 3.98 10.96 -1.43
CA VAL A 82 4.63 9.99 -2.33
C VAL A 82 6.13 10.06 -2.10
N ASN A 83 6.71 8.97 -1.60
CA ASN A 83 8.14 8.90 -1.38
C ASN A 83 8.92 8.70 -2.70
N ARG A 84 10.26 8.71 -2.62
CA ARG A 84 11.14 8.54 -3.79
C ARG A 84 11.00 7.20 -4.51
N ARG A 85 10.36 6.21 -3.88
CA ARG A 85 10.04 4.90 -4.49
C ARG A 85 8.63 4.88 -5.12
N GLY A 86 7.97 6.02 -5.26
CA GLY A 86 6.61 6.11 -5.81
C GLY A 86 5.52 5.54 -4.89
N ARG A 87 5.79 5.34 -3.60
CA ARG A 87 4.84 4.74 -2.64
C ARG A 87 4.30 5.77 -1.66
N LEU A 88 3.10 5.53 -1.17
CA LEU A 88 2.56 6.31 -0.06
C LEU A 88 3.34 6.04 1.22
N SER A 89 3.64 7.11 1.95
CA SER A 89 4.21 7.07 3.28
C SER A 89 3.63 8.19 4.11
N VAL A 90 3.44 7.96 5.41
CA VAL A 90 3.02 9.00 6.35
C VAL A 90 4.04 10.15 6.35
N MET A 91 3.54 11.38 6.24
CA MET A 91 4.36 12.57 6.44
C MET A 91 4.56 12.77 7.95
N VAL A 92 5.80 12.65 8.41
CA VAL A 92 6.19 12.86 9.81
C VAL A 92 6.74 14.27 10.02
N SER A 93 6.66 14.80 11.24
CA SER A 93 7.04 16.19 11.54
C SER A 93 8.53 16.47 11.28
N GLU A 94 9.39 15.49 11.57
CA GLU A 94 10.84 15.53 11.34
C GLU A 94 11.19 15.67 9.85
N LYS A 95 10.29 15.23 8.97
CA LYS A 95 10.44 15.39 7.52
C LYS A 95 9.74 16.64 7.03
N PHE A 96 8.54 16.92 7.53
CA PHE A 96 7.68 17.98 7.04
C PHE A 96 8.34 19.35 7.14
N HIS A 97 8.97 19.66 8.28
CA HIS A 97 9.51 21.00 8.54
C HIS A 97 10.64 21.41 7.58
N SER A 98 11.41 20.46 7.04
CA SER A 98 12.43 20.70 6.01
C SER A 98 11.87 20.52 4.60
N TRP A 99 10.95 19.58 4.41
CA TRP A 99 10.30 19.34 3.12
C TRP A 99 9.51 20.56 2.61
N ILE A 100 8.85 21.33 3.50
CA ILE A 100 8.12 22.54 3.07
C ILE A 100 9.04 23.63 2.52
N GLU A 101 10.32 23.68 2.93
CA GLU A 101 11.26 24.74 2.52
C GLU A 101 11.60 24.67 1.02
N ASP A 102 11.37 23.52 0.38
CA ASP A 102 11.46 23.37 -1.08
C ASP A 102 10.32 24.09 -1.83
N TYR A 103 9.20 24.37 -1.16
CA TYR A 103 7.96 24.85 -1.78
C TYR A 103 7.47 26.19 -1.24
N VAL A 104 7.90 26.60 -0.04
CA VAL A 104 7.48 27.83 0.62
C VAL A 104 8.67 28.52 1.29
N ALA A 105 8.55 29.83 1.54
CA ALA A 105 9.52 30.60 2.32
C ALA A 105 8.93 30.92 3.71
N PRO A 106 9.22 30.13 4.75
CA PRO A 106 8.65 30.36 6.06
C PRO A 106 9.34 31.55 6.76
N TYR A 107 8.55 32.34 7.49
CA TYR A 107 9.05 33.54 8.18
C TYR A 107 8.30 33.80 9.49
N LYS A 108 8.91 34.61 10.36
CA LYS A 108 8.27 35.17 11.56
C LYS A 108 8.28 36.70 11.47
N LEU A 109 7.35 37.33 12.19
CA LEU A 109 7.36 38.79 12.37
C LEU A 109 8.16 39.12 13.62
N GLY A 110 9.34 39.70 13.44
CA GLY A 110 10.19 40.25 14.50
C GLY A 110 9.96 41.74 14.72
N GLU A 111 10.79 42.38 15.54
CA GLU A 111 10.71 43.83 15.83
C GLU A 111 11.00 44.69 14.60
N HIS A 112 11.79 44.17 13.65
CA HIS A 112 12.22 44.88 12.44
C HIS A 112 11.51 44.42 11.16
N GLY A 113 10.45 43.62 11.29
CA GLY A 113 9.64 43.15 10.15
C GLY A 113 9.71 41.63 9.95
N GLU A 114 9.69 41.20 8.69
CA GLU A 114 9.72 39.77 8.34
C GLU A 114 11.13 39.20 8.42
N GLU A 115 11.30 38.16 9.22
CA GLU A 115 12.56 37.44 9.41
C GLU A 115 12.40 36.00 8.94
N ALA A 116 13.28 35.55 8.05
CA ALA A 116 13.28 34.16 7.58
C ALA A 116 13.47 33.22 8.79
N ALA A 117 12.68 32.15 8.84
CA ALA A 117 12.71 31.23 9.96
C ALA A 117 12.28 29.83 9.53
N SER A 118 12.92 28.80 10.07
CA SER A 118 12.48 27.41 9.88
C SER A 118 11.36 27.05 10.86
N MET A 119 10.50 26.13 10.42
CA MET A 119 9.45 25.56 11.24
C MET A 119 10.05 24.66 12.33
N SER A 120 9.55 24.77 13.57
CA SER A 120 9.91 23.85 14.65
C SER A 120 9.13 22.54 14.53
N ASP A 121 9.68 21.45 15.06
CA ASP A 121 9.03 20.14 15.06
C ASP A 121 7.64 20.18 15.73
N LYS A 122 7.49 20.89 16.86
CA LYS A 122 6.19 21.10 17.51
C LYS A 122 5.18 21.82 16.61
N CYS A 123 5.63 22.78 15.80
CA CYS A 123 4.76 23.47 14.85
C CYS A 123 4.38 22.53 13.70
N ALA A 124 5.33 21.75 13.18
CA ALA A 124 5.09 20.77 12.11
C ALA A 124 4.08 19.71 12.54
N SER A 125 4.28 19.09 13.71
CA SER A 125 3.35 18.14 14.31
C SER A 125 1.94 18.74 14.48
N GLY A 126 1.86 19.98 14.99
CA GLY A 126 0.57 20.66 15.15
C GLY A 126 -0.12 21.03 13.84
N VAL A 127 0.63 21.34 12.77
CA VAL A 127 0.07 21.57 11.42
C VAL A 127 -0.41 20.27 10.79
N LEU A 128 0.38 19.19 10.87
CA LEU A 128 -0.01 17.88 10.34
C LEU A 128 -1.27 17.31 11.00
N ALA A 129 -1.52 17.66 12.27
CA ALA A 129 -2.71 17.28 13.01
C ALA A 129 -3.90 18.27 12.86
N SER A 130 -3.73 19.36 12.12
CA SER A 130 -4.72 20.43 12.00
C SER A 130 -5.74 20.12 10.90
N GLU A 131 -7.02 20.19 11.25
CA GLU A 131 -8.14 20.14 10.30
C GLU A 131 -8.05 21.21 9.20
N GLN A 132 -7.53 22.40 9.54
CA GLN A 132 -7.34 23.48 8.58
C GLN A 132 -6.33 23.10 7.49
N PHE A 133 -5.30 22.33 7.83
CA PHE A 133 -4.32 21.84 6.85
C PHE A 133 -4.89 20.67 6.05
N ILE A 134 -5.42 19.66 6.75
CA ILE A 134 -5.92 18.41 6.15
C ILE A 134 -6.98 18.69 5.08
N ARG A 135 -7.91 19.64 5.33
CA ARG A 135 -9.00 19.99 4.40
C ARG A 135 -8.56 20.61 3.09
N GLU A 136 -7.34 21.16 3.04
CA GLU A 136 -6.79 21.73 1.81
C GLU A 136 -6.10 20.67 0.94
N LEU A 137 -5.78 19.50 1.50
CA LEU A 137 -5.12 18.41 0.78
C LEU A 137 -6.11 17.58 -0.03
N ARG A 138 -5.63 17.04 -1.15
CA ARG A 138 -6.41 16.12 -1.98
C ARG A 138 -6.51 14.75 -1.27
N PRO A 139 -7.69 14.12 -1.22
CA PRO A 139 -7.80 12.75 -0.72
C PRO A 139 -7.04 11.78 -1.63
N ILE A 140 -6.43 10.73 -1.06
CA ILE A 140 -5.79 9.69 -1.87
C ILE A 140 -6.15 8.29 -1.35
N ARG A 141 -6.54 7.43 -2.28
CA ARG A 141 -6.75 6.00 -2.03
C ARG A 141 -5.45 5.23 -2.22
N ARG A 142 -4.78 5.42 -3.36
CA ARG A 142 -3.55 4.70 -3.74
C ARG A 142 -2.74 5.44 -4.80
N VAL A 143 -1.47 5.05 -4.91
CA VAL A 143 -0.63 5.33 -6.09
C VAL A 143 -0.67 4.10 -7.00
N ALA A 144 -0.75 4.30 -8.31
CA ALA A 144 -0.71 3.25 -9.31
C ALA A 144 0.50 3.45 -10.23
N THR A 145 1.34 2.42 -10.36
CA THR A 145 2.54 2.41 -11.24
C THR A 145 2.22 1.95 -12.66
N VAL A 146 0.95 1.68 -12.95
CA VAL A 146 0.42 1.28 -14.25
C VAL A 146 -0.95 1.95 -14.43
N ARG A 147 -1.36 2.21 -15.68
CA ARG A 147 -2.71 2.72 -15.97
C ARG A 147 -3.74 1.61 -15.75
N LEU A 148 -4.50 1.70 -14.65
CA LEU A 148 -5.51 0.72 -14.28
C LEU A 148 -6.86 1.01 -14.95
N PRO A 149 -7.62 -0.03 -15.35
CA PRO A 149 -8.98 0.12 -15.83
C PRO A 149 -9.92 0.55 -14.71
N VAL A 150 -10.85 1.45 -15.05
CA VAL A 150 -11.89 1.96 -14.17
C VAL A 150 -13.23 1.96 -14.90
N ILE A 151 -14.31 1.78 -14.14
CA ILE A 151 -15.67 1.99 -14.63
C ILE A 151 -16.16 3.30 -14.02
N ARG A 152 -16.35 4.31 -14.87
CA ARG A 152 -16.87 5.63 -14.49
C ARG A 152 -18.32 5.53 -14.04
N LYS A 153 -18.83 6.55 -13.33
CA LYS A 153 -20.24 6.58 -12.88
C LYS A 153 -21.28 6.47 -14.01
N ASP A 154 -20.92 6.89 -15.21
CA ASP A 154 -21.77 6.79 -16.41
C ASP A 154 -21.68 5.40 -17.10
N GLY A 155 -20.86 4.50 -16.58
CA GLY A 155 -20.61 3.17 -17.12
C GLY A 155 -19.46 3.08 -18.12
N THR A 156 -18.77 4.19 -18.41
CA THR A 156 -17.63 4.20 -19.33
C THR A 156 -16.47 3.40 -18.76
N LEU A 157 -15.95 2.46 -19.55
CA LEU A 157 -14.73 1.72 -19.24
C LEU A 157 -13.54 2.41 -19.91
N GLU A 158 -12.58 2.84 -19.09
CA GLU A 158 -11.34 3.45 -19.60
C GLU A 158 -10.15 3.15 -18.69
N LEU A 159 -8.94 3.43 -19.18
CA LEU A 159 -7.72 3.37 -18.39
C LEU A 159 -7.48 4.74 -17.73
N LEU A 160 -7.15 4.74 -16.44
CA LEU A 160 -6.81 5.96 -15.72
C LEU A 160 -5.74 6.78 -16.47
N PRO A 161 -5.89 8.11 -16.56
CA PRO A 161 -4.87 8.97 -17.13
C PRO A 161 -3.64 9.04 -16.21
N GLU A 162 -2.52 9.52 -16.76
CA GLU A 162 -1.38 9.94 -15.93
C GLU A 162 -1.76 11.08 -15.00
N GLY A 163 -1.20 11.09 -13.79
CA GLY A 163 -1.50 12.09 -12.77
C GLY A 163 -2.67 11.71 -11.87
N TYR A 164 -3.20 12.70 -11.15
CA TYR A 164 -4.21 12.50 -10.12
C TYR A 164 -5.63 12.51 -10.72
N ASP A 165 -6.38 11.43 -10.52
CA ASP A 165 -7.79 11.32 -10.88
C ASP A 165 -8.66 11.54 -9.64
N ALA A 166 -9.43 12.63 -9.64
CA ALA A 166 -10.22 13.04 -8.48
C ALA A 166 -11.43 12.14 -8.19
N GLU A 167 -11.97 11.44 -9.20
CA GLU A 167 -13.12 10.56 -9.01
C GLU A 167 -12.73 9.27 -8.29
N THR A 168 -11.58 8.71 -8.64
CA THR A 168 -11.05 7.46 -8.08
C THR A 168 -10.08 7.69 -6.91
N GLN A 169 -9.62 8.93 -6.73
CA GLN A 169 -8.61 9.32 -5.74
C GLN A 169 -7.29 8.55 -5.94
N VAL A 170 -6.93 8.30 -7.20
CA VAL A 170 -5.73 7.55 -7.57
C VAL A 170 -4.74 8.48 -8.23
N LEU A 171 -3.49 8.42 -7.79
CA LEU A 171 -2.37 9.04 -8.50
C LEU A 171 -1.71 8.00 -9.39
N THR A 172 -1.83 8.15 -10.71
CA THR A 172 -1.16 7.30 -11.69
C THR A 172 0.21 7.90 -12.02
N ARG A 173 1.24 7.06 -11.98
CA ARG A 173 2.60 7.33 -12.47
C ARG A 173 3.07 6.09 -13.20
N SER A 174 2.69 5.94 -14.46
CA SER A 174 3.02 4.70 -15.17
C SER A 174 4.54 4.58 -15.37
N GLU A 175 5.10 3.48 -14.92
CA GLU A 175 6.51 3.12 -15.14
C GLU A 175 6.68 2.23 -16.38
N MET A 176 5.58 1.97 -17.09
CA MET A 176 5.54 1.10 -18.26
C MET A 176 4.60 1.61 -19.33
N GLU A 177 4.95 1.33 -20.58
CA GLU A 177 4.05 1.50 -21.72
C GLU A 177 3.14 0.28 -21.84
N LEU A 178 1.84 0.52 -22.01
CA LEU A 178 0.87 -0.53 -22.26
C LEU A 178 0.78 -0.79 -23.75
N GLN A 179 0.81 -2.07 -24.13
CA GLN A 179 0.48 -2.50 -25.48
C GLN A 179 -1.05 -2.65 -25.59
N ASP A 180 -1.71 -1.73 -26.30
CA ASP A 180 -3.17 -1.67 -26.43
C ASP A 180 -3.71 -2.29 -27.75
N ASP A 181 -2.82 -2.79 -28.61
CA ASP A 181 -3.15 -3.42 -29.90
C ASP A 181 -3.15 -4.96 -29.88
N MET A 182 -2.85 -5.58 -28.73
CA MET A 182 -2.80 -7.03 -28.60
C MET A 182 -4.19 -7.65 -28.75
N THR A 183 -4.34 -8.59 -29.67
CA THR A 183 -5.58 -9.35 -29.82
C THR A 183 -5.83 -10.28 -28.63
N LEU A 184 -7.09 -10.61 -28.37
CA LEU A 184 -7.46 -11.56 -27.32
C LEU A 184 -6.78 -12.94 -27.52
N GLU A 185 -6.60 -13.37 -28.76
CA GLU A 185 -5.94 -14.64 -29.10
C GLU A 185 -4.45 -14.62 -28.76
N GLN A 186 -3.76 -13.53 -29.07
CA GLN A 186 -2.36 -13.33 -28.66
C GLN A 186 -2.23 -13.26 -27.14
N ALA A 187 -3.10 -12.52 -26.46
CA ALA A 187 -3.07 -12.41 -25.00
C ALA A 187 -3.27 -13.78 -24.33
N LYS A 188 -4.21 -14.60 -24.81
CA LYS A 188 -4.41 -15.98 -24.34
C LYS A 188 -3.16 -16.84 -24.55
N ALA A 189 -2.54 -16.75 -25.72
CA ALA A 189 -1.32 -17.48 -26.03
C ALA A 189 -0.18 -17.13 -25.06
N VAL A 190 -0.02 -15.85 -24.69
CA VAL A 190 0.97 -15.39 -23.70
C VAL A 190 0.72 -16.01 -22.32
N PHE A 191 -0.53 -16.03 -21.85
CA PHE A 191 -0.85 -16.66 -20.56
C PHE A 191 -0.64 -18.19 -20.59
N ASP A 192 -1.05 -18.85 -21.67
CA ASP A 192 -0.81 -20.29 -21.86
C ASP A 192 0.69 -20.60 -21.86
N GLU A 193 1.48 -19.75 -22.51
CA GLU A 193 2.92 -19.80 -22.54
C GLU A 193 3.55 -19.60 -21.15
N TRP A 194 3.15 -18.58 -20.39
CA TRP A 194 3.65 -18.34 -19.03
C TRP A 194 3.31 -19.50 -18.09
N MET A 195 2.19 -20.18 -18.34
CA MET A 195 1.67 -21.23 -17.47
C MET A 195 2.04 -22.66 -17.90
N ILE A 196 2.71 -22.83 -19.05
CA ILE A 196 2.92 -24.13 -19.69
C ILE A 196 3.69 -25.11 -18.80
N ASP A 197 4.73 -24.61 -18.11
CA ASP A 197 5.65 -25.39 -17.29
C ASP A 197 5.26 -25.41 -15.82
N PHE A 198 4.05 -25.02 -15.43
CA PHE A 198 3.58 -25.25 -14.06
C PHE A 198 3.06 -26.68 -13.88
N PRO A 199 3.35 -27.34 -12.74
CA PRO A 199 2.95 -28.72 -12.54
C PRO A 199 1.48 -28.75 -12.15
N TRP A 200 0.58 -28.59 -13.11
CA TRP A 200 -0.85 -28.63 -12.87
C TRP A 200 -1.31 -30.05 -12.45
N PRO A 201 -2.40 -30.17 -11.67
CA PRO A 201 -2.97 -31.46 -11.28
C PRO A 201 -3.18 -32.41 -12.47
N THR A 202 -3.04 -33.71 -12.22
CA THR A 202 -3.32 -34.76 -13.22
C THR A 202 -4.79 -34.83 -13.61
N ASN A 203 -5.69 -34.55 -12.66
CA ASN A 203 -7.11 -34.46 -12.91
C ASN A 203 -7.43 -33.19 -13.71
N GLU A 204 -8.00 -33.35 -14.91
CA GLU A 204 -8.26 -32.23 -15.83
C GLU A 204 -9.21 -31.18 -15.26
N ALA A 205 -10.26 -31.58 -14.54
CA ALA A 205 -11.19 -30.64 -13.92
C ALA A 205 -10.52 -29.82 -12.80
N GLU A 206 -9.66 -30.47 -12.02
CA GLU A 206 -8.85 -29.79 -11.00
C GLU A 206 -7.82 -28.84 -11.62
N ALA A 207 -7.19 -29.25 -12.71
CA ALA A 207 -6.24 -28.43 -13.46
C ALA A 207 -6.92 -27.20 -14.06
N ALA A 208 -8.07 -27.37 -14.71
CA ALA A 208 -8.85 -26.27 -15.27
C ALA A 208 -9.28 -25.27 -14.19
N ARG A 209 -9.77 -25.76 -13.03
CA ARG A 209 -10.09 -24.90 -11.88
C ARG A 209 -8.85 -24.15 -11.38
N SER A 210 -7.72 -24.83 -11.24
CA SER A 210 -6.48 -24.22 -10.72
C SER A 210 -5.94 -23.15 -11.66
N ARG A 211 -6.01 -23.36 -12.98
CA ARG A 211 -5.66 -22.35 -14.00
C ARG A 211 -6.61 -21.15 -13.98
N ALA A 212 -7.92 -21.39 -13.84
CA ALA A 212 -8.89 -20.30 -13.72
C ALA A 212 -8.63 -19.44 -12.47
N VAL A 213 -8.31 -20.07 -11.33
CA VAL A 213 -7.93 -19.35 -10.11
C VAL A 213 -6.59 -18.60 -10.29
N ALA A 214 -5.62 -19.18 -11.01
CA ALA A 214 -4.36 -18.50 -11.32
C ALA A 214 -4.61 -17.23 -12.15
N LEU A 215 -5.41 -17.31 -13.21
CA LEU A 215 -5.80 -16.14 -14.02
C LEU A 215 -6.59 -15.11 -13.20
N ALA A 216 -7.52 -15.56 -12.35
CA ALA A 216 -8.25 -14.66 -11.45
C ALA A 216 -7.29 -13.92 -10.50
N ALA A 217 -6.28 -14.60 -9.96
CA ALA A 217 -5.25 -13.99 -9.13
C ALA A 217 -4.41 -12.96 -9.91
N MET A 218 -4.10 -13.24 -11.18
CA MET A 218 -3.36 -12.32 -12.06
C MET A 218 -4.16 -11.09 -12.46
N PHE A 219 -5.47 -11.23 -12.68
CA PHE A 219 -6.33 -10.11 -13.06
C PHE A 219 -6.78 -9.27 -11.87
N ALA A 220 -6.94 -9.86 -10.68
CA ALA A 220 -7.40 -9.17 -9.48
C ALA A 220 -6.70 -7.82 -9.21
N PRO A 221 -5.36 -7.68 -9.28
CA PRO A 221 -4.71 -6.40 -9.01
C PRO A 221 -4.92 -5.36 -10.12
N TYR A 222 -5.05 -5.81 -11.37
CA TYR A 222 -5.28 -4.93 -12.51
C TYR A 222 -6.73 -4.43 -12.54
N LEU A 223 -7.69 -5.30 -12.24
CA LEU A 223 -9.12 -4.99 -12.26
C LEU A 223 -9.64 -4.42 -10.92
N ASP A 224 -8.77 -4.19 -9.94
CA ASP A 224 -9.15 -3.81 -8.56
C ASP A 224 -10.01 -2.54 -8.50
N LEU A 225 -9.78 -1.58 -9.39
CA LEU A 225 -10.52 -0.32 -9.46
C LEU A 225 -11.80 -0.37 -10.29
N MET A 226 -12.07 -1.50 -10.96
CA MET A 226 -13.37 -1.74 -11.59
C MET A 226 -14.42 -2.22 -10.57
N LEU A 227 -13.97 -2.71 -9.42
CA LEU A 227 -14.84 -3.09 -8.32
C LEU A 227 -15.24 -1.85 -7.52
N ALA A 228 -16.47 -1.82 -7.04
CA ALA A 228 -16.93 -0.74 -6.17
C ALA A 228 -15.99 -0.58 -4.95
N PRO A 229 -15.81 0.66 -4.45
CA PRO A 229 -15.19 0.87 -3.16
C PRO A 229 -15.85 -0.05 -2.11
N ARG A 230 -15.03 -0.66 -1.25
CA ARG A 230 -15.49 -1.57 -0.18
C ARG A 230 -16.09 -2.90 -0.64
N GLU A 231 -15.98 -3.28 -1.92
CA GLU A 231 -16.34 -4.64 -2.34
C GLU A 231 -15.35 -5.67 -1.74
N PRO A 232 -15.80 -6.80 -1.16
CA PRO A 232 -14.89 -7.80 -0.64
C PRO A 232 -14.04 -8.41 -1.75
N ARG A 233 -12.74 -8.58 -1.46
CA ARG A 233 -11.80 -9.24 -2.37
C ARG A 233 -11.46 -10.63 -1.82
N PRO A 234 -11.50 -11.70 -2.63
CA PRO A 234 -11.09 -13.01 -2.16
C PRO A 234 -9.58 -13.03 -1.89
N ALA A 235 -9.16 -13.88 -0.95
CA ALA A 235 -7.77 -14.27 -0.83
C ALA A 235 -7.41 -15.33 -1.89
N PHE A 236 -6.19 -15.32 -2.40
CA PHE A 236 -5.69 -16.33 -3.35
C PHE A 236 -4.69 -17.25 -2.66
N ILE A 237 -4.95 -18.56 -2.68
CA ILE A 237 -4.11 -19.56 -2.04
C ILE A 237 -3.45 -20.42 -3.11
N PHE A 238 -2.12 -20.38 -3.14
CA PHE A 238 -1.27 -21.17 -4.01
C PHE A 238 -0.78 -22.37 -3.22
N SER A 239 -1.41 -23.53 -3.43
CA SER A 239 -1.07 -24.78 -2.75
C SER A 239 -0.24 -25.69 -3.64
N ALA A 240 0.69 -26.46 -3.07
CA ALA A 240 1.37 -27.53 -3.79
C ALA A 240 1.72 -28.70 -2.88
N ASN A 241 1.85 -29.90 -3.45
CA ASN A 241 2.30 -31.09 -2.74
C ASN A 241 3.80 -31.09 -2.38
N SER A 242 4.60 -30.21 -3.01
CA SER A 242 6.04 -30.15 -2.81
C SER A 242 6.57 -28.70 -2.79
N GLU A 243 7.74 -28.54 -2.18
CA GLU A 243 8.59 -27.36 -2.31
C GLU A 243 9.17 -27.26 -3.72
N GLY A 244 9.55 -26.07 -4.16
CA GLY A 244 10.07 -25.87 -5.52
C GLY A 244 9.06 -26.04 -6.65
N ALA A 245 7.78 -26.32 -6.36
CA ALA A 245 6.72 -26.48 -7.37
C ALA A 245 6.36 -25.19 -8.15
N GLY A 246 6.96 -24.04 -7.81
CA GLY A 246 6.70 -22.76 -8.47
C GLY A 246 5.60 -21.90 -7.84
N LYS A 247 5.05 -22.23 -6.67
CA LYS A 247 3.98 -21.45 -6.01
C LYS A 247 4.27 -19.95 -5.93
N THR A 248 5.45 -19.60 -5.41
CA THR A 248 5.89 -18.21 -5.25
C THR A 248 6.15 -17.55 -6.60
N LEU A 249 6.62 -18.28 -7.61
CA LEU A 249 6.76 -17.77 -8.98
C LEU A 249 5.39 -17.46 -9.61
N LEU A 250 4.41 -18.34 -9.45
CA LEU A 250 3.04 -18.10 -9.94
C LEU A 250 2.38 -16.92 -9.21
N CYS A 251 2.64 -16.76 -7.91
CA CYS A 251 2.22 -15.58 -7.15
C CYS A 251 2.89 -14.30 -7.66
N ARG A 252 4.19 -14.34 -8.00
CA ARG A 252 4.89 -13.21 -8.63
C ARG A 252 4.29 -12.82 -9.98
N LEU A 253 3.88 -13.80 -10.81
CA LEU A 253 3.18 -13.51 -12.07
C LEU A 253 1.86 -12.76 -11.83
N ALA A 254 1.21 -12.95 -10.68
CA ALA A 254 0.00 -12.22 -10.34
C ALA A 254 0.30 -10.79 -9.83
N VAL A 255 1.30 -10.63 -8.98
CA VAL A 255 1.55 -9.35 -8.27
C VAL A 255 2.43 -8.40 -9.08
N CYS A 256 3.51 -8.91 -9.68
CA CYS A 256 4.57 -8.07 -10.24
C CYS A 256 4.14 -7.19 -11.42
N PRO A 257 3.30 -7.67 -12.37
CA PRO A 257 2.93 -6.84 -13.52
C PRO A 257 2.22 -5.53 -13.15
N VAL A 258 1.53 -5.48 -12.02
CA VAL A 258 0.77 -4.30 -11.58
C VAL A 258 1.51 -3.47 -10.54
N PHE A 259 2.24 -4.12 -9.63
CA PHE A 259 2.85 -3.45 -8.47
C PHE A 259 4.37 -3.39 -8.49
N GLY A 260 5.02 -3.90 -9.54
CA GLY A 260 6.47 -4.04 -9.60
C GLY A 260 6.99 -5.11 -8.64
N PRO A 261 8.21 -4.96 -8.09
CA PRO A 261 8.81 -5.98 -7.22
C PRO A 261 7.92 -6.41 -6.05
N MET A 262 7.62 -7.71 -5.99
CA MET A 262 6.77 -8.32 -4.96
C MET A 262 7.41 -8.27 -3.57
N LYS A 263 6.76 -7.57 -2.63
CA LYS A 263 7.09 -7.57 -1.19
C LYS A 263 6.48 -8.81 -0.52
N ILE A 264 7.27 -9.52 0.27
CA ILE A 264 6.81 -10.67 1.06
C ILE A 264 6.54 -10.22 2.49
N THR A 265 5.44 -10.70 3.04
CA THR A 265 5.08 -10.58 4.46
C THR A 265 5.35 -11.92 5.13
N ALA A 266 6.03 -11.88 6.28
CA ALA A 266 6.27 -13.10 7.04
C ALA A 266 4.93 -13.74 7.46
N PRO A 267 4.73 -15.05 7.23
CA PRO A 267 3.56 -15.74 7.76
C PRO A 267 3.63 -15.80 9.30
N PRO A 268 2.50 -15.89 10.00
CA PRO A 268 2.48 -16.03 11.44
C PRO A 268 3.01 -17.40 11.90
N GLU A 269 3.58 -17.41 13.10
CA GLU A 269 3.79 -18.64 13.84
C GLU A 269 2.48 -19.03 14.54
N GLY A 270 1.75 -20.00 13.97
CA GLY A 270 0.49 -20.51 14.53
C GLY A 270 -0.77 -19.82 14.03
N SER A 271 -1.93 -20.22 14.57
CA SER A 271 -3.25 -19.78 14.08
C SER A 271 -3.69 -18.42 14.60
N GLU A 272 -3.17 -17.98 15.74
CA GLU A 272 -3.43 -16.64 16.28
C GLU A 272 -2.10 -16.01 16.63
N SER A 273 -1.85 -14.84 16.07
CA SER A 273 -0.56 -14.18 16.17
C SER A 273 -0.77 -12.68 16.31
N GLU A 274 -0.22 -12.12 17.39
CA GLU A 274 -0.15 -10.68 17.54
C GLU A 274 0.65 -10.07 16.38
N GLU A 275 1.75 -10.70 15.95
CA GLU A 275 2.56 -10.26 14.81
C GLU A 275 1.75 -10.17 13.51
N LEU A 276 0.83 -11.10 13.25
CA LEU A 276 -0.06 -10.99 12.10
C LEU A 276 -0.96 -9.76 12.21
N THR A 277 -1.57 -9.54 13.38
CA THR A 277 -2.43 -8.37 13.61
C THR A 277 -1.64 -7.07 13.45
N LYS A 278 -0.39 -7.03 13.90
CA LYS A 278 0.54 -5.90 13.70
C LYS A 278 0.79 -5.65 12.21
N ALA A 279 1.10 -6.70 11.44
CA ALA A 279 1.32 -6.60 10.00
C ALA A 279 0.06 -6.13 9.25
N LEU A 280 -1.11 -6.64 9.60
CA LEU A 280 -2.40 -6.22 9.03
C LEU A 280 -2.72 -4.75 9.33
N ASN A 281 -2.48 -4.30 10.57
CA ASN A 281 -2.67 -2.91 10.95
C ASN A 281 -1.71 -1.99 10.18
N ALA A 282 -0.43 -2.34 10.10
CA ALA A 282 0.55 -1.57 9.34
C ALA A 282 0.18 -1.50 7.85
N ALA A 283 -0.27 -2.62 7.27
CA ALA A 283 -0.73 -2.68 5.89
C ALA A 283 -1.94 -1.77 5.63
N ALA A 284 -2.92 -1.77 6.53
CA ALA A 284 -4.09 -0.90 6.43
C ALA A 284 -3.71 0.58 6.54
N ILE A 285 -2.93 0.96 7.55
CA ILE A 285 -2.50 2.35 7.79
C ILE A 285 -1.70 2.88 6.58
N ASN A 286 -0.81 2.07 6.03
CA ASN A 286 0.00 2.43 4.87
C ASN A 286 -0.79 2.33 3.56
N GLY A 287 -1.95 1.66 3.55
CA GLY A 287 -2.75 1.40 2.36
C GLY A 287 -2.01 0.51 1.36
N GLU A 288 -1.32 -0.51 1.88
CA GLU A 288 -0.66 -1.51 1.06
C GLU A 288 -1.70 -2.22 0.19
N PRO A 289 -1.55 -2.20 -1.14
CA PRO A 289 -2.58 -2.73 -2.05
C PRO A 289 -2.65 -4.25 -2.05
N TYR A 290 -1.63 -4.92 -1.50
CA TYR A 290 -1.61 -6.37 -1.31
C TYR A 290 -0.75 -6.80 -0.12
N LEU A 291 -0.94 -8.04 0.33
CA LEU A 291 -0.04 -8.77 1.20
C LEU A 291 0.21 -10.17 0.63
N VAL A 292 1.47 -10.61 0.66
CA VAL A 292 1.88 -11.96 0.24
C VAL A 292 2.46 -12.69 1.44
N PHE A 293 1.73 -13.67 1.96
CA PHE A 293 2.23 -14.58 3.00
C PHE A 293 2.87 -15.80 2.33
N ASP A 294 4.19 -15.78 2.21
CA ASP A 294 4.93 -16.87 1.57
C ASP A 294 5.23 -17.98 2.58
N ASN A 295 5.05 -19.24 2.16
CA ASN A 295 5.33 -20.45 2.93
C ASN A 295 4.54 -20.55 4.26
N TRP A 296 3.24 -20.30 4.23
CA TRP A 296 2.36 -20.53 5.37
C TRP A 296 2.38 -22.00 5.78
N ARG A 297 2.61 -22.25 7.08
CA ARG A 297 2.70 -23.59 7.66
C ARG A 297 1.45 -23.95 8.44
N GLY A 298 1.03 -25.21 8.34
CA GLY A 298 -0.15 -25.71 9.03
C GLY A 298 -1.47 -25.30 8.37
N GLU A 299 -2.53 -25.23 9.17
CA GLU A 299 -3.83 -24.77 8.70
C GLU A 299 -3.84 -23.23 8.60
N ILE A 300 -4.31 -22.70 7.48
CA ILE A 300 -4.55 -21.26 7.29
C ILE A 300 -5.84 -20.94 8.03
N LYS A 301 -5.67 -20.53 9.28
CA LYS A 301 -6.73 -20.18 10.21
C LYS A 301 -6.23 -19.02 11.05
N SER A 302 -6.95 -17.92 11.03
CA SER A 302 -6.72 -16.78 11.91
C SER A 302 -7.92 -15.87 11.87
N SER A 303 -8.47 -15.57 13.05
CA SER A 303 -9.62 -14.68 13.18
C SER A 303 -9.32 -13.27 12.62
N SER A 304 -8.12 -12.75 12.83
CA SER A 304 -7.72 -11.43 12.33
C SER A 304 -7.56 -11.42 10.81
N LEU A 305 -6.97 -12.45 10.20
CA LEU A 305 -6.87 -12.56 8.74
C LEU A 305 -8.26 -12.75 8.10
N GLU A 306 -9.09 -13.63 8.67
CA GLU A 306 -10.44 -13.89 8.19
C GLU A 306 -11.30 -12.62 8.21
N ALA A 307 -11.18 -11.81 9.27
CA ALA A 307 -11.83 -10.51 9.37
C ALA A 307 -11.28 -9.54 8.32
N PHE A 308 -9.96 -9.44 8.20
CA PHE A 308 -9.28 -8.51 7.28
C PHE A 308 -9.61 -8.75 5.81
N ILE A 309 -9.75 -10.01 5.39
CA ILE A 309 -10.10 -10.34 3.99
C ILE A 309 -11.46 -9.71 3.62
N THR A 310 -12.44 -9.80 4.52
CA THR A 310 -13.81 -9.33 4.30
C THR A 310 -14.10 -7.91 4.79
N ALA A 311 -13.14 -7.26 5.46
CA ALA A 311 -13.35 -5.94 6.04
C ALA A 311 -13.41 -4.85 4.95
N ASN A 312 -14.45 -4.03 5.02
CA ASN A 312 -14.61 -2.83 4.17
C ASN A 312 -13.84 -1.64 4.75
N VAL A 313 -13.88 -1.56 6.08
CA VAL A 313 -13.18 -0.61 6.91
C VAL A 313 -12.41 -1.43 7.95
N TRP A 314 -11.14 -1.11 8.12
CA TRP A 314 -10.29 -1.76 9.11
C TRP A 314 -9.99 -0.77 10.23
N ALA A 315 -10.28 -1.18 11.46
CA ALA A 315 -9.99 -0.40 12.64
C ALA A 315 -9.10 -1.20 13.58
N GLY A 316 -8.22 -0.48 14.27
CA GLY A 316 -7.28 -1.11 15.18
C GLY A 316 -6.58 -0.08 16.05
N ARG A 317 -5.72 -0.60 16.93
CA ARG A 317 -4.83 0.23 17.73
C ARG A 317 -3.51 0.41 17.00
N VAL A 318 -3.02 1.65 16.98
CA VAL A 318 -1.67 1.93 16.51
C VAL A 318 -0.69 1.40 17.57
N LEU A 319 0.25 0.57 17.16
CA LEU A 319 1.24 -0.01 18.06
C LEU A 319 2.10 1.08 18.70
N GLY A 320 2.39 0.93 19.99
CA GLY A 320 3.16 1.91 20.75
C GLY A 320 2.42 3.24 21.02
N ALA A 321 1.15 3.37 20.62
CA ALA A 321 0.35 4.57 20.83
C ALA A 321 -0.98 4.30 21.57
N SER A 322 -1.51 5.34 22.22
CA SER A 322 -2.85 5.33 22.82
C SER A 322 -3.92 5.91 21.87
N ARG A 323 -3.76 5.68 20.56
CA ARG A 323 -4.73 6.09 19.53
C ARG A 323 -5.18 4.91 18.69
N ASN A 324 -6.45 4.96 18.30
CA ASN A 324 -7.03 4.05 17.32
C ASN A 324 -6.96 4.67 15.92
N PHE A 325 -7.00 3.83 14.91
CA PHE A 325 -7.20 4.25 13.53
C PHE A 325 -8.42 3.54 12.97
N GLU A 326 -9.03 4.15 11.96
CA GLU A 326 -10.09 3.59 11.14
C GLU A 326 -9.81 4.02 9.71
N VAL A 327 -9.61 3.06 8.80
CA VAL A 327 -9.26 3.34 7.41
C VAL A 327 -10.05 2.45 6.46
N GLU A 328 -10.34 2.95 5.26
CA GLU A 328 -10.88 2.09 4.21
C GLU A 328 -9.87 1.02 3.78
N LYS A 329 -10.31 -0.24 3.71
CA LYS A 329 -9.43 -1.36 3.35
C LYS A 329 -9.54 -1.70 1.87
N SER A 330 -8.45 -1.52 1.13
CA SER A 330 -8.28 -2.03 -0.25
C SER A 330 -6.98 -2.81 -0.35
N CYS A 331 -7.00 -4.08 0.06
CA CYS A 331 -5.81 -4.92 0.10
C CYS A 331 -6.16 -6.36 -0.35
N LEU A 332 -5.44 -6.85 -1.36
CA LEU A 332 -5.49 -8.22 -1.87
C LEU A 332 -4.59 -9.15 -1.06
N ILE A 333 -5.08 -10.35 -0.74
CA ILE A 333 -4.31 -11.31 0.05
C ILE A 333 -3.87 -12.48 -0.83
N TYR A 334 -2.57 -12.75 -0.83
CA TYR A 334 -1.98 -13.91 -1.48
C TYR A 334 -1.29 -14.76 -0.42
N VAL A 335 -1.48 -16.09 -0.49
CA VAL A 335 -0.86 -17.04 0.44
C VAL A 335 -0.24 -18.17 -0.36
N THR A 336 1.01 -18.52 -0.09
CA THR A 336 1.61 -19.76 -0.61
C THR A 336 1.75 -20.76 0.55
N ALA A 337 1.44 -22.03 0.29
CA ALA A 337 1.55 -23.07 1.32
C ALA A 337 1.83 -24.45 0.72
N ASN A 338 2.51 -25.29 1.48
CA ASN A 338 2.65 -26.72 1.17
C ASN A 338 1.42 -27.47 1.69
N THR A 339 0.69 -28.14 0.80
CA THR A 339 -0.55 -28.87 1.13
C THR A 339 -1.51 -28.01 1.96
N ALA A 340 -1.86 -26.84 1.41
CA ALA A 340 -2.67 -25.84 2.09
C ALA A 340 -3.99 -26.44 2.60
N ARG A 341 -4.26 -26.21 3.89
CA ARG A 341 -5.52 -26.54 4.55
C ARG A 341 -6.18 -25.26 5.02
N VAL A 342 -7.47 -25.11 4.73
CA VAL A 342 -8.29 -23.98 5.16
C VAL A 342 -9.45 -24.47 6.00
N ASN A 343 -9.79 -23.71 7.04
CA ASN A 343 -11.02 -23.94 7.80
C ASN A 343 -12.26 -23.56 6.96
N ALA A 344 -13.45 -23.84 7.49
CA ALA A 344 -14.72 -23.55 6.82
C ALA A 344 -14.91 -22.05 6.52
N ASP A 345 -14.41 -21.19 7.39
CA ASP A 345 -14.49 -19.75 7.26
C ASP A 345 -13.59 -19.20 6.15
N MET A 346 -12.34 -19.63 6.09
CA MET A 346 -11.44 -19.24 5.01
C MET A 346 -11.92 -19.76 3.66
N ARG A 347 -12.49 -20.97 3.60
CA ARG A 347 -12.96 -21.59 2.34
C ARG A 347 -13.95 -20.70 1.57
N ARG A 348 -14.82 -19.96 2.26
CA ARG A 348 -15.78 -19.03 1.62
C ARG A 348 -15.20 -17.64 1.30
N ARG A 349 -13.96 -17.37 1.71
CA ARG A 349 -13.25 -16.10 1.54
C ARG A 349 -12.04 -16.20 0.61
N CYS A 350 -11.70 -17.40 0.14
CA CYS A 350 -10.53 -17.62 -0.69
C CYS A 350 -10.83 -18.43 -1.94
N LEU A 351 -10.01 -18.20 -2.96
CA LEU A 351 -9.87 -19.06 -4.13
C LEU A 351 -8.54 -19.82 -4.00
N GLN A 352 -8.60 -21.14 -4.07
CA GLN A 352 -7.44 -22.01 -3.92
C GLN A 352 -7.13 -22.73 -5.23
N LEU A 353 -5.87 -22.62 -5.67
CA LEU A 353 -5.30 -23.44 -6.72
C LEU A 353 -4.34 -24.48 -6.13
N SER A 354 -4.15 -25.57 -6.87
CA SER A 354 -3.24 -26.65 -6.53
C SER A 354 -2.21 -26.83 -7.63
N LEU A 355 -0.96 -27.08 -7.25
CA LEU A 355 0.10 -27.60 -8.09
C LEU A 355 0.49 -29.00 -7.58
N HIS A 356 0.80 -29.91 -8.50
CA HIS A 356 1.11 -31.30 -8.22
C HIS A 356 2.36 -31.74 -9.01
N VAL A 357 3.50 -31.74 -8.32
CA VAL A 357 4.76 -32.29 -8.83
C VAL A 357 4.66 -33.81 -8.84
N ARG A 358 4.94 -34.45 -9.97
CA ARG A 358 4.84 -35.91 -10.14
C ARG A 358 6.17 -36.60 -9.86
N GLU A 359 7.25 -35.90 -10.14
CA GLU A 359 8.62 -36.33 -9.96
C GLU A 359 8.91 -36.50 -8.47
N ALA A 360 9.59 -37.59 -8.10
CA ALA A 360 10.01 -37.83 -6.72
C ALA A 360 11.06 -36.81 -6.26
N LYS A 361 11.87 -36.31 -7.21
CA LYS A 361 12.87 -35.26 -7.01
C LYS A 361 12.54 -34.07 -7.91
N ILE A 362 12.43 -32.88 -7.32
CA ILE A 362 12.04 -31.66 -8.04
C ILE A 362 13.09 -31.27 -9.10
N GLU A 363 14.36 -31.55 -8.83
CA GLU A 363 15.49 -31.29 -9.73
C GLU A 363 15.49 -32.13 -11.02
N GLU A 364 14.72 -33.21 -11.08
CA GLU A 364 14.59 -34.04 -12.29
C GLU A 364 13.57 -33.47 -13.29
N ARG A 365 12.83 -32.44 -12.88
CA ARG A 365 11.81 -31.80 -13.69
C ARG A 365 12.42 -31.09 -14.89
N ARG A 366 11.90 -31.38 -16.08
CA ARG A 366 12.29 -30.73 -17.32
C ARG A 366 11.35 -29.58 -17.63
N TYR A 367 11.91 -28.44 -18.00
CA TYR A 367 11.18 -27.25 -18.40
C TYR A 367 11.23 -27.15 -19.92
N SER A 368 10.16 -26.66 -20.54
CA SER A 368 10.09 -26.47 -21.99
C SER A 368 11.07 -25.43 -22.51
N ARG A 369 11.64 -24.62 -21.61
CA ARG A 369 12.51 -23.47 -21.91
C ARG A 369 13.62 -23.35 -20.87
N ALA A 370 14.74 -22.73 -21.27
CA ALA A 370 15.75 -22.29 -20.32
C ALA A 370 15.19 -21.13 -19.50
N ILE A 371 15.35 -21.21 -18.18
CA ILE A 371 14.97 -20.16 -17.21
C ILE A 371 16.08 -19.11 -17.16
#